data_AF-A6KTX9-F1
#
_entry.id   AF-A6KTX9-F1
#
_cell.length_a   1.000
_cell.length_b   1.000
_cell.length_c   1.000
_cell.angle_alpha   90.00
_cell.angle_beta   90.00
_cell.angle_gamma   90.00
#
_symmetry.space_group_name_H-M   'P 1'
#
loop_
_entity.id
_entity.type
_entity.pdbx_description
1 polymer ?
#
loop_
_entity_poly.entity_id
_entity_poly.type
_entity_poly.pdbx_seq_one_letter_code
_entity_poly.pdbx_strand_id
1 'polypeptide(L)'
;MNSGTSNINIHSVSPLNSQDMNEVYVTSIDGRNGMVEARVFFTLDSLQIPSGYTPGLYDIVDVVAVDSIQQHCSLRAVSMTPVQEEI
;
A
#
# COMPACT_ATOMS: atom_id res chain seq x y z
N MET A 1 -22.22 -29.94 -6.85
CA MET A 1 -21.29 -28.92 -6.33
C MET A 1 -20.77 -28.19 -7.55
N ASN A 2 -21.19 -26.94 -7.75
CA ASN A 2 -21.03 -26.24 -9.02
C ASN A 2 -19.81 -25.33 -8.88
N SER A 3 -18.73 -25.63 -9.60
CA SER A 3 -17.55 -24.77 -9.69
C SER A 3 -17.89 -23.52 -10.49
N GLY A 4 -18.24 -22.44 -9.79
CA GLY A 4 -18.47 -21.13 -10.40
C GLY A 4 -17.13 -20.49 -10.78
N THR A 5 -16.60 -20.84 -11.95
CA THR A 5 -15.53 -20.07 -12.58
C THR A 5 -16.17 -18.89 -13.33
N SER A 6 -16.12 -17.69 -12.74
CA SER A 6 -16.51 -16.47 -13.47
C SER A 6 -15.57 -16.28 -14.67
N ASN A 7 -16.13 -16.19 -15.87
CA ASN A 7 -15.41 -15.78 -17.09
C ASN A 7 -15.07 -14.29 -16.99
N ILE A 8 -13.96 -13.95 -16.34
CA ILE A 8 -13.45 -12.58 -16.29
C ILE A 8 -12.67 -12.34 -17.59
N ASN A 9 -13.19 -11.47 -18.45
CA ASN A 9 -12.50 -11.03 -19.66
C ASN A 9 -11.94 -9.62 -19.43
N ILE A 10 -10.61 -9.50 -19.41
CA ILE A 10 -9.94 -8.20 -19.21
C ILE A 10 -9.84 -7.49 -20.58
N HIS A 11 -10.58 -6.39 -20.73
CA HIS A 11 -10.67 -5.66 -22.01
C HIS A 11 -9.56 -4.61 -22.20
N SER A 12 -9.05 -4.03 -21.12
CA SER A 12 -7.99 -3.01 -21.16
C SER A 12 -7.37 -2.82 -19.78
N VAL A 13 -6.06 -2.61 -19.73
CA VAL A 13 -5.36 -2.17 -18.53
C VAL A 13 -4.70 -0.82 -18.85
N SER A 14 -4.93 0.19 -18.02
CA SER A 14 -4.18 1.43 -18.10
C SER A 14 -2.91 1.27 -17.25
N PRO A 15 -1.75 1.80 -17.69
CA PRO A 15 -0.59 1.90 -16.82
C PRO A 15 -1.00 2.69 -15.58
N LEU A 16 -0.88 2.06 -14.42
CA LEU A 16 -1.12 2.73 -13.15
C LEU A 16 0.11 3.58 -12.88
N ASN A 17 -0.05 4.90 -12.71
CA ASN A 17 1.08 5.75 -12.38
C ASN A 17 1.60 5.33 -11.00
N SER A 18 2.77 4.70 -10.97
CA SER A 18 3.46 4.39 -9.73
C SER A 18 4.25 5.61 -9.27
N GLN A 19 4.20 5.89 -7.98
CA GLN A 19 4.96 6.94 -7.33
C GLN A 19 5.85 6.31 -6.27
N ASP A 20 7.16 6.52 -6.42
CA ASP A 20 8.13 6.18 -5.39
C ASP A 20 8.23 7.34 -4.39
N MET A 21 8.10 7.04 -3.10
CA MET A 21 8.13 8.00 -2.01
C MET A 21 9.11 7.50 -0.96
N ASN A 22 10.21 8.21 -0.78
CA ASN A 22 11.28 7.78 0.12
C ASN A 22 11.19 8.48 1.47
N GLU A 23 11.58 7.77 2.53
CA GLU A 23 11.69 8.29 3.90
C GLU A 23 10.43 9.02 4.41
N VAL A 24 9.26 8.46 4.12
CA VAL A 24 7.97 9.00 4.58
C VAL A 24 7.51 8.26 5.84
N TYR A 25 6.73 8.93 6.70
CA TYR A 25 6.35 8.36 7.99
C TYR A 25 4.90 7.89 8.05
N VAL A 26 4.68 6.80 8.78
CA VAL A 26 3.35 6.31 9.10
C VAL A 26 2.65 7.29 10.05
N THR A 27 1.53 7.84 9.58
CA THR A 27 0.73 8.87 10.28
C THR A 27 -0.43 8.31 11.10
N SER A 28 -0.93 7.12 10.76
CA SER A 28 -2.03 6.50 11.49
C SER A 28 -2.07 4.99 11.29
N ILE A 29 -2.51 4.27 12.32
CA ILE A 29 -2.79 2.83 12.29
C ILE A 29 -4.22 2.60 12.78
N ASP A 30 -5.00 1.83 12.02
CA ASP A 30 -6.31 1.31 12.41
C ASP A 30 -6.39 -0.18 12.05
N GLY A 31 -6.05 -1.02 13.03
CA GLY A 31 -5.98 -2.47 12.88
C GLY A 31 -5.00 -2.89 11.79
N ARG A 32 -5.52 -3.33 10.65
CA ARG A 32 -4.74 -3.78 9.49
C ARG A 32 -4.59 -2.73 8.40
N ASN A 33 -5.03 -1.51 8.67
CA ASN A 33 -4.99 -0.39 7.73
C ASN A 33 -4.22 0.77 8.34
N GLY A 34 -3.81 1.71 7.51
CA GLY A 34 -3.16 2.91 7.98
C GLY A 34 -2.92 3.94 6.89
N MET A 35 -2.27 5.04 7.27
CA MET A 35 -1.90 6.12 6.37
C MET A 35 -0.42 6.47 6.52
N VAL A 36 0.22 6.81 5.40
CA VAL A 36 1.55 7.41 5.34
C VAL A 36 1.44 8.85 4.85
N GLU A 37 2.15 9.77 5.49
CA GLU A 37 2.13 11.22 5.17
C GLU A 37 0.72 11.82 5.11
N ALA A 38 -0.25 11.20 5.80
CA ALA A 38 -1.68 11.54 5.75
C ALA A 38 -2.27 11.58 4.32
N ARG A 39 -1.63 10.93 3.34
CA ARG A 39 -2.02 10.98 1.92
C ARG A 39 -2.10 9.62 1.24
N VAL A 40 -1.30 8.67 1.69
CA VAL A 40 -1.23 7.34 1.08
C VAL A 40 -1.87 6.33 2.02
N PHE A 41 -2.97 5.72 1.58
CA PHE A 41 -3.62 4.64 2.32
C PHE A 41 -2.89 3.31 2.11
N PHE A 42 -2.81 2.48 3.15
CA PHE A 42 -2.35 1.12 3.03
C PHE A 42 -3.26 0.13 3.77
N THR A 43 -3.27 -1.11 3.29
CA THR A 43 -3.89 -2.25 3.95
C THR A 43 -2.94 -3.44 3.91
N LEU A 44 -2.70 -4.06 5.05
CA LEU A 44 -1.80 -5.22 5.17
C LEU A 44 -2.29 -6.43 4.36
N ASP A 45 -3.54 -6.45 3.89
CA ASP A 45 -4.06 -7.53 3.02
C ASP A 45 -3.44 -7.54 1.62
N SER A 46 -2.96 -6.38 1.15
CA SER A 46 -2.44 -6.21 -0.21
C SER A 46 -1.05 -5.58 -0.26
N LEU A 47 -0.49 -5.23 0.90
CA LEU A 47 0.78 -4.53 1.00
C LEU A 47 1.94 -5.52 0.96
N GLN A 48 2.87 -5.31 0.03
CA GLN A 48 4.14 -6.03 0.02
C GLN A 48 5.07 -5.42 1.07
N ILE A 49 5.45 -6.22 2.07
CA ILE A 49 6.34 -5.80 3.15
C ILE A 49 7.40 -6.88 3.42
N PRO A 50 8.59 -6.50 3.94
CA PRO A 50 9.58 -7.47 4.39
C PRO A 50 9.02 -8.42 5.45
N SER A 51 9.49 -9.67 5.42
CA SER A 51 9.12 -10.66 6.43
C SER A 51 9.49 -10.19 7.84
N GLY A 52 8.56 -10.31 8.78
CA GLY A 52 8.74 -9.88 10.17
C GLY A 52 8.55 -8.39 10.42
N TYR A 53 8.34 -7.57 9.39
CA TYR A 53 7.96 -6.18 9.55
C TYR A 53 6.45 -6.04 9.74
N THR A 54 6.03 -5.16 10.65
CA THR A 54 4.64 -4.72 10.80
C THR A 54 4.68 -3.21 10.98
N PRO A 55 4.08 -2.43 10.06
CA PRO A 55 4.08 -0.97 10.14
C PRO A 55 3.55 -0.47 11.49
N GLY A 56 4.37 0.30 12.19
CA GLY A 56 4.07 1.01 13.42
C GLY A 56 3.83 2.49 13.17
N LEU A 57 3.21 3.16 14.14
CA LEU A 57 3.05 4.61 14.09
C LEU A 57 4.42 5.29 14.14
N TYR A 58 4.67 6.24 13.22
CA TYR A 58 5.92 6.97 13.04
C TYR A 58 7.10 6.17 12.48
N ASP A 59 6.91 4.93 12.04
CA ASP A 59 7.92 4.23 11.26
C ASP A 59 8.24 5.02 9.98
N ILE A 60 9.52 5.19 9.70
CA ILE A 60 10.01 5.79 8.45
C ILE A 60 10.15 4.66 7.43
N VAL A 61 9.50 4.84 6.28
CA VAL A 61 9.41 3.83 5.23
C VAL A 61 9.63 4.44 3.84
N ASP A 62 10.21 3.64 2.96
CA ASP A 62 10.08 3.85 1.52
C ASP A 62 8.80 3.18 1.05
N VAL A 63 8.03 3.87 0.20
CA VAL A 63 6.71 3.45 -0.27
C VAL A 63 6.65 3.53 -1.78
N VAL A 64 6.21 2.43 -2.40
CA VAL A 64 5.69 2.49 -3.77
C VAL A 64 4.18 2.62 -3.67
N ALA A 65 3.65 3.72 -4.18
CA ALA A 65 2.23 4.00 -4.21
C ALA A 65 1.70 4.03 -5.64
N VAL A 66 0.40 3.85 -5.77
CA VAL A 66 -0.29 3.91 -7.06
C VAL A 66 -1.57 4.70 -6.93
N ASP A 67 -2.04 5.26 -8.04
CA ASP A 67 -3.34 5.90 -8.10
C ASP A 67 -4.44 4.94 -7.58
N SER A 68 -5.30 5.49 -6.73
CA SER A 68 -6.40 4.77 -6.10
C SER A 68 -7.73 5.26 -6.64
N ILE A 69 -8.64 4.32 -6.88
CA ILE A 69 -10.01 4.60 -7.33
C ILE A 69 -10.94 5.04 -6.18
N GLN A 70 -10.45 5.04 -4.94
CA GLN A 70 -11.24 5.44 -3.77
C GLN A 70 -11.36 6.96 -3.67
N GLN A 71 -12.56 7.46 -3.36
CA GLN A 71 -12.87 8.89 -3.36
C GLN A 71 -12.09 9.71 -2.31
N HIS A 72 -11.62 9.08 -1.23
CA HIS A 72 -10.99 9.77 -0.10
C HIS A 72 -9.47 9.62 -0.03
N CYS A 73 -8.88 8.80 -0.90
CA CYS A 73 -7.44 8.60 -0.98
C CYS A 73 -7.06 8.42 -2.44
N SER A 74 -6.40 9.42 -3.02
CA SER A 74 -5.92 9.38 -4.41
C SER A 74 -4.76 8.41 -4.59
N LEU A 75 -4.09 7.98 -3.51
CA LEU A 75 -2.96 7.06 -3.55
C LEU A 75 -3.15 5.88 -2.59
N ARG A 76 -2.74 4.71 -3.05
CA ARG A 76 -2.67 3.49 -2.25
C ARG A 76 -1.26 2.90 -2.32
N ALA A 77 -0.69 2.53 -1.19
CA ALA A 77 0.58 1.83 -1.14
C ALA A 77 0.44 0.39 -1.67
N VAL A 78 1.42 -0.04 -2.48
CA VAL A 78 1.57 -1.42 -2.96
C VAL A 78 2.76 -2.12 -2.30
N SER A 79 3.79 -1.37 -1.90
CA SER A 79 4.88 -1.89 -1.08
C SER A 79 5.34 -0.87 -0.04
N MET A 80 5.92 -1.37 1.05
CA MET A 80 6.63 -0.58 2.04
C MET A 80 7.90 -1.29 2.49
N THR A 81 8.99 -0.54 2.62
CA THR A 81 10.25 -1.01 3.18
C THR A 81 10.62 -0.09 4.34
N PRO A 82 10.83 -0.60 5.57
CA PRO A 82 11.31 0.23 6.67
C PRO A 82 12.71 0.72 6.37
N VAL A 83 12.94 2.01 6.59
CA VAL A 83 14.27 2.60 6.58
C VAL A 83 14.92 2.23 7.90
N GLN A 84 15.91 1.33 7.87
CA GLN A 84 16.65 0.98 9.08
C GLN A 84 17.48 2.20 9.52
N GLU A 85 17.35 2.63 10.77
CA GLU A 85 18.43 3.39 11.40
C GLU A 85 19.62 2.44 11.53
N GLU A 86 20.70 2.67 10.78
CA GLU A 86 22.00 2.08 11.12
C GLU A 86 22.40 2.61 12.51
N ILE A 87 22.31 1.76 13.53
CA ILE A 87 22.85 2.04 14.88
C ILE A 87 24.30 1.62 14.94
#